data_AF-A0A1G5EZK0-F1
#
_entry.id   AF-A0A1G5EZK0-F1
#
_cell.length_a   1.000
_cell.length_b   1.000
_cell.length_c   1.000
_cell.angle_alpha   90.00
_cell.angle_beta   90.00
_cell.angle_gamma   90.00
#
_symmetry.space_group_name_H-M   'P 1'
#
loop_
_entity.id
_entity.type
_entity.pdbx_description
1 polymer ?
#
loop_
_entity_poly.entity_id
_entity_poly.type
_entity_poly.pdbx_seq_one_letter_code
_entity_poly.pdbx_strand_id
1 'polypeptide(L)'
;MRKRNHAVYIRMTTDEFERLQSKVKQSGLSMQAYIIHAALEGKVSTIEEINILRERSNHLEDIDRQLRGIGTNVNQLAYVANGQGIIPAAIKLAEISHDVTSFRNEVRKNWQLTRQSIHQQRVMEP
;
A
#
# COMPACT_ATOMS: atom_id res chain seq x y z
N MET A 1 -42.43 -8.44 -18.07
CA MET A 1 -41.97 -9.43 -17.06
C MET A 1 -41.07 -8.72 -16.05
N ARG A 2 -41.31 -8.87 -14.75
CA ARG A 2 -40.49 -8.22 -13.70
C ARG A 2 -39.16 -8.96 -13.58
N LYS A 3 -38.02 -8.24 -13.59
CA LYS A 3 -36.66 -8.83 -13.61
C LYS A 3 -36.04 -9.03 -12.21
N ARG A 4 -36.60 -8.44 -11.15
CA ARG A 4 -36.08 -8.50 -9.77
C ARG A 4 -37.17 -9.02 -8.83
N ASN A 5 -37.01 -10.26 -8.38
CA ASN A 5 -38.05 -11.02 -7.65
C ASN A 5 -37.74 -11.26 -6.17
N HIS A 6 -36.56 -10.85 -5.69
CA HIS A 6 -36.17 -10.96 -4.28
C HIS A 6 -36.13 -9.57 -3.64
N ALA A 7 -36.69 -9.46 -2.43
CA ALA A 7 -36.68 -8.24 -1.63
C ALA A 7 -35.82 -8.46 -0.38
N VAL A 8 -34.97 -7.48 -0.06
CA VAL A 8 -34.12 -7.46 1.13
C VAL A 8 -34.46 -6.20 1.92
N TYR A 9 -34.69 -6.35 3.23
CA TYR A 9 -34.94 -5.23 4.14
C TYR A 9 -33.72 -5.02 5.03
N ILE A 10 -33.18 -3.80 5.03
CA ILE A 10 -32.02 -3.40 5.82
C ILE A 10 -32.51 -2.39 6.87
N ARG A 11 -32.24 -2.67 8.15
CA ARG A 11 -32.50 -1.71 9.24
C ARG A 11 -31.27 -0.83 9.41
N MET A 12 -31.49 0.48 9.53
CA MET A 12 -30.43 1.49 9.64
C MET A 12 -30.80 2.46 10.76
N THR A 13 -29.78 2.98 11.43
CA THR A 13 -29.91 4.18 12.26
C THR A 13 -30.15 5.41 11.39
N THR A 14 -30.62 6.51 11.99
CA THR A 14 -30.86 7.78 11.27
C THR A 14 -29.59 8.26 10.56
N ASP A 15 -28.46 8.29 11.26
CA ASP A 15 -27.16 8.73 10.72
C ASP A 15 -26.70 7.88 9.53
N GLU A 16 -26.86 6.56 9.60
CA GLU A 16 -26.50 5.65 8.50
C GLU A 16 -27.38 5.90 7.27
N PHE A 17 -28.67 6.14 7.48
CA PHE A 17 -29.61 6.42 6.41
C PHE A 17 -29.34 7.77 5.73
N GLU A 18 -29.02 8.82 6.50
CA GLU A 18 -28.62 10.12 5.96
C GLU A 18 -27.33 10.04 5.13
N ARG A 19 -26.33 9.31 5.63
CA ARG A 19 -25.08 9.06 4.89
C ARG A 19 -25.34 8.30 3.59
N LEU A 20 -26.20 7.27 3.62
CA LEU A 20 -26.60 6.54 2.42
C LEU A 20 -27.30 7.46 1.42
N GLN A 21 -28.26 8.27 1.85
CA GLN A 21 -28.95 9.23 0.97
C GLN A 21 -27.99 10.21 0.31
N SER A 22 -27.05 10.77 1.08
CA SER A 22 -26.03 11.68 0.57
C SER A 22 -25.19 11.02 -0.52
N LYS A 23 -24.72 9.78 -0.28
CA LYS A 23 -23.95 9.01 -1.27
C LYS A 23 -24.76 8.66 -2.52
N VAL A 24 -26.02 8.27 -2.36
CA VAL A 24 -26.94 8.02 -3.49
C VAL A 24 -27.08 9.28 -4.33
N LYS A 25 -27.33 10.43 -3.70
CA LYS A 25 -27.46 11.73 -4.39
C LYS A 25 -26.19 12.12 -5.14
N GLN A 26 -25.01 11.91 -4.54
CA GLN A 26 -23.72 12.16 -5.18
C GLN A 26 -23.44 11.23 -6.36
N SER A 27 -23.89 9.97 -6.28
CA SER A 27 -23.68 8.98 -7.35
C SER A 27 -24.54 9.20 -8.58
N GLY A 28 -25.64 9.96 -8.47
CA GLY A 28 -26.64 10.11 -9.54
C GLY A 28 -27.46 8.84 -9.84
N LEU A 29 -27.23 7.74 -9.11
CA LEU A 29 -27.96 6.48 -9.24
C LEU A 29 -29.24 6.49 -8.40
N SER A 30 -30.18 5.61 -8.75
CA SER A 30 -31.31 5.31 -7.87
C SER A 30 -30.82 4.53 -6.64
N MET A 31 -31.53 4.66 -5.51
CA MET A 31 -31.17 3.98 -4.26
C MET A 31 -31.01 2.46 -4.45
N GLN A 32 -31.89 1.83 -5.24
CA GLN A 32 -31.79 0.40 -5.52
C GLN A 32 -30.56 0.04 -6.37
N ALA A 33 -30.22 0.86 -7.37
CA ALA A 33 -29.04 0.62 -8.20
C ALA A 33 -27.76 0.82 -7.38
N TYR A 34 -27.70 1.88 -6.58
CA TYR A 34 -26.56 2.17 -5.71
C TYR A 34 -26.31 1.05 -4.71
N ILE A 35 -27.35 0.56 -4.01
CA ILE A 35 -27.19 -0.52 -3.01
C ILE A 35 -26.73 -1.81 -3.68
N ILE A 36 -27.32 -2.19 -4.82
CA ILE A 36 -26.94 -3.43 -5.52
C ILE A 36 -25.51 -3.33 -6.05
N HIS A 37 -25.14 -2.22 -6.66
CA HIS A 37 -23.79 -2.00 -7.17
C HIS A 37 -22.78 -1.98 -6.02
N ALA A 38 -23.07 -1.28 -4.92
CA ALA A 38 -22.20 -1.26 -3.75
C ALA A 38 -22.07 -2.65 -3.08
N ALA A 39 -23.10 -3.48 -3.14
CA ALA A 39 -23.08 -4.83 -2.56
C ALA A 39 -22.42 -5.89 -3.46
N LEU A 40 -22.53 -5.75 -4.78
CA LEU A 40 -22.00 -6.73 -5.75
C LEU A 40 -20.62 -6.35 -6.28
N GLU A 41 -20.37 -5.06 -6.46
CA GLU A 41 -19.14 -4.51 -7.07
C GLU A 41 -18.27 -3.78 -6.04
N GLY A 42 -18.85 -3.42 -4.88
CA GLY A 42 -18.07 -2.91 -3.77
C GLY A 42 -17.09 -3.97 -3.28
N LYS A 43 -15.79 -3.70 -3.44
CA LYS A 43 -14.73 -4.57 -2.97
C LYS A 43 -14.75 -4.65 -1.45
N VAL A 44 -15.32 -5.72 -0.92
CA VAL A 44 -15.18 -6.10 0.47
C VAL A 44 -13.91 -6.92 0.57
N SER A 45 -12.81 -6.30 1.01
CA SER A 45 -11.57 -7.04 1.26
C SER A 45 -11.87 -8.20 2.20
N THR A 46 -11.58 -9.40 1.74
CA THR A 46 -11.76 -10.62 2.54
C THR A 46 -10.82 -10.59 3.74
N ILE A 47 -11.14 -11.35 4.79
CA ILE A 47 -10.25 -11.51 5.95
C ILE A 47 -8.86 -11.98 5.52
N GLU A 48 -8.79 -12.82 4.49
CA GLU A 48 -7.54 -13.31 3.91
C GLU A 48 -6.73 -12.18 3.25
N GLU A 49 -7.36 -11.35 2.42
CA GLU A 49 -6.69 -10.20 1.80
C GLU A 49 -6.18 -9.18 2.84
N ILE A 50 -6.94 -8.97 3.93
CA ILE A 50 -6.51 -8.11 5.03
C ILE A 50 -5.30 -8.71 5.75
N ASN A 51 -5.25 -10.03 5.94
CA ASN A 51 -4.11 -10.71 6.55
C ASN A 51 -2.87 -10.64 5.66
N ILE A 52 -3.00 -10.85 4.35
CA ILE A 52 -1.89 -10.69 3.38
C ILE A 52 -1.36 -9.25 3.40
N LEU A 53 -2.24 -8.25 3.46
CA LEU A 53 -1.82 -6.85 3.57
C LEU A 53 -1.08 -6.56 4.88
N ARG A 54 -1.54 -7.14 6.00
CA ARG A 54 -0.89 -7.02 7.31
C ARG A 54 0.49 -7.68 7.30
N GLU A 55 0.63 -8.86 6.72
CA GLU A 55 1.92 -9.55 6.57
C GLU A 55 2.90 -8.72 5.74
N ARG A 56 2.46 -8.18 4.60
CA ARG A 56 3.28 -7.28 3.77
C ARG A 56 3.70 -6.02 4.51
N SER A 57 2.80 -5.44 5.30
CA SER A 57 3.11 -4.27 6.13
C SER A 57 4.20 -4.60 7.16
N ASN A 58 4.10 -5.75 7.83
CA ASN A 58 5.10 -6.18 8.81
C ASN A 58 6.46 -6.44 8.16
N HIS A 59 6.46 -7.03 6.96
CA HIS A 59 7.70 -7.25 6.21
C HIS A 59 8.38 -5.92 5.82
N LEU A 60 7.59 -4.91 5.43
CA LEU A 60 8.13 -3.57 5.15
C LEU A 60 8.69 -2.89 6.40
N GLU A 61 8.06 -3.05 7.55
CA GLU A 61 8.56 -2.53 8.83
C GLU A 61 9.91 -3.16 9.21
N ASP A 62 10.07 -4.47 8.97
CA ASP A 62 11.34 -5.14 9.20
C ASP A 62 12.46 -4.63 8.27
N ILE A 63 12.14 -4.41 6.99
CA ILE A 63 13.07 -3.80 6.02
C ILE A 63 13.46 -2.39 6.45
N ASP A 64 12.52 -1.54 6.89
CA ASP A 64 12.82 -0.18 7.39
C ASP A 64 13.75 -0.23 8.60
N ARG A 65 13.49 -1.15 9.54
CA ARG A 65 14.34 -1.37 10.71
C ARG A 65 15.76 -1.75 10.31
N GLN A 66 15.93 -2.68 9.37
CA GLN A 66 17.25 -3.09 8.87
C GLN A 66 17.97 -1.93 8.18
N LEU A 67 17.26 -1.15 7.36
CA LEU A 67 17.80 0.03 6.68
C LEU A 67 18.32 1.09 7.65
N ARG A 68 17.59 1.36 8.74
CA ARG A 68 18.06 2.26 9.81
C ARG A 68 19.33 1.73 10.49
N GLY A 69 19.41 0.42 10.72
CA GLY A 69 20.60 -0.23 11.26
C GLY A 69 21.81 -0.06 10.36
N ILE A 70 21.65 -0.31 9.05
CA ILE A 70 22.70 -0.10 8.04
C ILE A 70 23.13 1.37 8.00
N GLY A 71 22.17 2.31 7.94
CA GLY A 71 22.48 3.74 7.93
C GLY A 71 23.23 4.20 9.19
N THR A 72 22.87 3.66 10.36
CA THR A 72 23.59 3.94 11.61
C THR A 72 25.03 3.43 11.55
N ASN A 73 25.26 2.21 11.07
CA ASN A 73 26.60 1.65 10.93
C ASN A 73 27.45 2.45 9.93
N VAL A 74 26.87 2.85 8.80
CA VAL A 74 27.54 3.71 7.81
C VAL A 74 27.93 5.05 8.42
N ASN A 75 27.04 5.68 9.19
CA ASN A 75 27.35 6.93 9.89
C ASN A 75 28.48 6.77 10.92
N GLN A 76 28.49 5.66 11.66
CA GLN A 76 29.56 5.36 12.60
C GLN A 76 30.90 5.14 11.89
N LEU A 77 30.92 4.38 10.78
CA LEU A 77 32.13 4.19 9.97
C LEU A 77 32.64 5.51 9.39
N ALA A 78 31.74 6.37 8.90
CA ALA A 78 32.10 7.70 8.41
C ALA A 78 32.67 8.59 9.53
N TYR A 79 32.06 8.56 10.71
CA TYR A 79 32.53 9.31 11.88
C TYR A 79 33.94 8.87 12.31
N VAL A 80 34.18 7.55 12.40
CA VAL A 80 35.50 7.00 12.76
C VAL A 80 36.54 7.29 11.67
N ALA A 81 36.20 7.14 10.40
CA ALA A 81 37.10 7.46 9.28
C ALA A 81 37.50 8.95 9.28
N ASN A 82 36.53 9.84 9.51
CA ASN A 82 36.78 11.28 9.60
C ASN A 82 37.60 11.66 10.84
N GLY A 83 37.39 10.97 11.97
CA GLY A 83 38.09 11.24 13.23
C GLY A 83 39.50 10.64 13.32
N GLN A 84 39.78 9.52 12.65
CA GLN A 84 41.08 8.85 12.67
C GLN A 84 41.99 9.22 11.47
N GLY A 85 41.51 10.03 10.52
CA GLY A 85 42.25 10.37 9.30
C GLY A 85 42.47 9.18 8.36
N ILE A 86 41.88 8.02 8.65
CA ILE A 86 41.91 6.83 7.80
C ILE A 86 40.84 7.02 6.74
N ILE A 87 41.24 7.60 5.61
CA ILE A 87 40.45 7.56 4.38
C ILE A 87 40.32 6.07 4.00
N PRO A 88 39.12 5.47 3.94
CA PRO A 88 38.96 4.15 3.34
C PRO A 88 39.59 4.23 1.95
N ALA A 89 40.55 3.34 1.64
CA ALA A 89 41.20 3.33 0.33
C ALA A 89 40.11 3.46 -0.74
N ALA A 90 40.21 4.44 -1.64
CA ALA A 90 39.11 4.91 -2.50
C ALA A 90 38.32 3.77 -3.19
N ILE A 91 38.99 2.64 -3.43
CA ILE A 91 38.43 1.37 -3.92
C ILE A 91 37.30 0.84 -3.02
N LYS A 92 37.50 0.75 -1.70
CA LYS A 92 36.50 0.24 -0.74
C LYS A 92 35.29 1.16 -0.64
N LEU A 93 35.49 2.47 -0.79
CA LEU A 93 34.41 3.44 -0.83
C LEU A 93 33.61 3.35 -2.14
N ALA A 94 34.29 3.08 -3.26
CA ALA A 94 33.67 2.86 -4.56
C ALA A 94 32.83 1.56 -4.57
N GLU A 95 33.32 0.49 -3.95
CA GLU A 95 32.57 -0.77 -3.76
C GLU A 95 31.29 -0.54 -2.95
N ILE A 96 31.40 0.11 -1.79
CA ILE A 96 30.22 0.42 -0.95
C ILE A 96 29.23 1.34 -1.70
N SER A 97 29.73 2.34 -2.43
CA SER A 97 28.89 3.23 -3.23
C SER A 97 28.15 2.48 -4.35
N HIS A 98 28.82 1.50 -4.97
CA HIS A 98 28.23 0.64 -5.98
C HIS A 98 27.11 -0.22 -5.39
N ASP A 99 27.37 -0.87 -4.26
CA ASP A 99 26.39 -1.75 -3.58
C ASP A 99 25.15 -0.96 -3.13
N VAL A 100 25.35 0.22 -2.54
CA VAL A 100 24.25 1.11 -2.14
C VAL A 100 23.43 1.56 -3.37
N THR A 101 24.10 1.86 -4.49
CA THR A 101 23.42 2.26 -5.72
C THR A 101 22.62 1.10 -6.33
N SER A 102 23.17 -0.10 -6.31
CA SER A 102 22.51 -1.32 -6.76
C SER A 102 21.25 -1.60 -5.93
N PHE A 103 21.40 -1.60 -4.60
CA PHE A 103 20.28 -1.80 -3.68
C PHE A 103 19.17 -0.76 -3.86
N ARG A 104 19.53 0.52 -4.02
CA ARG A 104 18.56 1.60 -4.31
C ARG A 104 17.78 1.33 -5.61
N ASN A 105 18.44 0.84 -6.65
CA ASN A 105 17.79 0.55 -7.93
C ASN A 105 16.82 -0.64 -7.80
N GLU A 106 17.18 -1.66 -7.03
CA GLU A 106 16.32 -2.81 -6.76
C GLU A 106 15.08 -2.42 -5.96
N VAL A 107 15.25 -1.63 -4.89
CA VAL A 107 14.13 -1.07 -4.11
C VAL A 107 13.22 -0.24 -5.01
N ARG A 108 13.78 0.60 -5.89
CA ARG A 108 13.01 1.42 -6.83
C ARG A 108 12.21 0.56 -7.82
N LYS A 109 12.78 -0.55 -8.31
CA LYS A 109 12.10 -1.49 -9.19
C LYS A 109 10.92 -2.16 -8.46
N ASN A 110 11.15 -2.64 -7.23
CA ASN A 110 10.10 -3.25 -6.41
C ASN A 110 8.97 -2.25 -6.10
N TRP A 111 9.31 -0.99 -5.82
CA TRP A 111 8.33 0.08 -5.65
C TRP A 111 7.49 0.32 -6.91
N GLN A 112 8.12 0.39 -8.09
CA GLN A 112 7.40 0.57 -9.36
C GLN A 112 6.46 -0.60 -9.66
N LEU A 113 6.92 -1.85 -9.47
CA LEU A 113 6.10 -3.05 -9.66
C LEU A 113 4.90 -3.06 -8.70
N THR A 114 5.12 -2.72 -7.43
CA THR A 114 4.04 -2.61 -6.44
C THR A 114 3.00 -1.57 -6.86
N ARG A 115 3.45 -0.41 -7.35
CA ARG A 115 2.57 0.66 -7.83
C ARG A 115 1.79 0.28 -9.09
N GLN A 116 2.42 -0.45 -10.02
CA GLN A 116 1.75 -0.99 -11.21
C GLN A 116 0.69 -2.03 -10.84
N SER A 117 1.00 -2.96 -9.93
CA SER A 117 0.03 -3.95 -9.44
C SER A 117 -1.17 -3.29 -8.75
N ILE A 118 -0.95 -2.27 -7.92
CA ILE A 118 -2.04 -1.48 -7.30
C ILE A 118 -2.88 -0.78 -8.38
N HIS A 119 -2.24 -0.22 -9.41
CA HIS A 119 -2.97 0.44 -10.50
C HIS A 119 -3.78 -0.56 -11.33
N GLN A 120 -3.22 -1.71 -11.68
CA GLN A 120 -3.93 -2.77 -12.41
C GLN A 120 -5.13 -3.29 -11.59
N GLN A 121 -4.97 -3.45 -10.27
CA GLN A 121 -6.09 -3.82 -9.39
C GLN A 121 -7.19 -2.75 -9.35
N ARG A 122 -6.84 -1.46 -9.44
CA ARG A 122 -7.80 -0.36 -9.57
C ARG A 122 -8.47 -0.26 -10.93
N VAL A 123 -7.80 -0.65 -12.01
CA VAL A 123 -8.35 -0.63 -13.38
C VAL A 123 -9.26 -1.84 -13.64
N MET A 124 -9.08 -2.94 -12.91
CA MET A 124 -9.99 -4.09 -12.91
C MET A 124 -11.12 -3.99 -11.87
N GLU A 125 -11.17 -2.90 -11.08
CA GLU A 125 -12.36 -2.51 -10.31
C GLU A 125 -13.32 -1.77 -11.28
N PRO A 126 -14.55 -2.27 -11.51
CA PRO A 126 -15.56 -1.57 -12.33
C PRO A 126 -16.06 -0.26 -11.71
#